data_AF-A0AAV3RRD8-F1
#
_entry.id   AF-A0AAV3RRD8-F1
#
_cell.length_a   1.000
_cell.length_b   1.000
_cell.length_c   1.000
_cell.angle_alpha   90.00
_cell.angle_beta   90.00
_cell.angle_gamma   90.00
#
_symmetry.space_group_name_H-M   'P 1'
#
loop_
_entity.id
_entity.type
_entity.pdbx_description
1 polymer ?
#
loop_
_entity_poly.entity_id
_entity_poly.type
_entity_poly.pdbx_seq_one_letter_code
_entity_poly.pdbx_strand_id
1 'polypeptide(L)'
;MSSSSTSIFLIKWINFLTMLLAVGVIGFGLWVSSHHDGCRKSLTLPVIGLGAIIFVISVIGFFGARKNKPVLLWIYLIMLFFILVAILIFTVLAFIVTNNGSGHHVNGLRFKEYQLEDYSSWFLKQLNNSHNWERLKSCLVKSNDCNNLPRKFKTLKKYKLAKLTPIEAGCCRPPSESVTSVAYYCLYASYLPFKQPFALCAQMCILPSLLRGVKTWKEKLEINAVKLKYITICLNWCGYPAVNASYYDLSYHPMSAHKDCKRYKNSRAVKCYYCDSCKAGVAQYMKTEWRVVAIFNVVLFVLLSIIYFVGCCARRNAARSHLDKY
;
A
#
# COMPACT_ATOMS: atom_id res chain seq x y z
N MET A 1 -54.13 3.24 14.35
CA MET A 1 -53.72 4.20 13.29
C MET A 1 -52.34 4.85 13.50
N SER A 2 -51.78 4.91 14.73
CA SER A 2 -50.51 5.61 15.00
C SER A 2 -49.25 4.95 14.38
N SER A 3 -49.06 3.63 14.53
CA SER A 3 -47.81 2.93 14.17
C SER A 3 -47.41 2.95 12.67
N SER A 4 -48.40 2.95 11.76
CA SER A 4 -48.16 2.97 10.30
C SER A 4 -47.64 4.33 9.82
N SER A 5 -48.21 5.43 10.32
CA SER A 5 -47.82 6.79 9.96
C SER A 5 -46.41 7.14 10.42
N THR A 6 -46.01 6.72 11.63
CA THR A 6 -44.65 6.91 12.15
C THR A 6 -43.62 6.14 11.32
N SER A 7 -43.91 4.90 10.96
CA SER A 7 -43.00 4.06 10.15
C SER A 7 -42.74 4.65 8.76
N ILE A 8 -43.78 5.18 8.09
CA ILE A 8 -43.64 5.82 6.77
C ILE A 8 -42.89 7.16 6.86
N PHE A 9 -43.13 7.95 7.91
CA PHE A 9 -42.38 9.19 8.17
C PHE A 9 -40.89 8.92 8.37
N LEU A 10 -40.52 7.90 9.15
CA LEU A 10 -39.14 7.49 9.37
C LEU A 10 -38.44 7.07 8.07
N ILE A 11 -39.09 6.26 7.23
CA ILE A 11 -38.52 5.82 5.94
C ILE A 11 -38.22 7.02 5.04
N LYS A 12 -39.09 8.06 5.02
CA LYS A 12 -38.88 9.26 4.21
C LYS A 12 -37.62 10.03 4.63
N TRP A 13 -37.45 10.26 5.94
CA TRP A 13 -36.28 10.96 6.47
C TRP A 13 -34.99 10.16 6.28
N ILE A 14 -35.05 8.85 6.47
CA ILE A 14 -33.91 7.98 6.25
C ILE A 14 -33.43 8.05 4.80
N ASN A 15 -34.33 7.92 3.82
CA ASN A 15 -33.96 8.00 2.39
C ASN A 15 -33.49 9.41 1.98
N PHE A 16 -33.99 10.46 2.62
CA PHE A 16 -33.45 11.81 2.41
C PHE A 16 -32.03 11.95 2.97
N LEU A 17 -31.77 11.40 4.16
CA LEU A 17 -30.44 11.40 4.76
C LEU A 17 -29.46 10.53 3.94
N THR A 18 -29.89 9.38 3.41
CA THR A 18 -29.03 8.57 2.52
C THR A 18 -28.67 9.31 1.24
N MET A 19 -29.58 10.11 0.70
CA MET A 19 -29.30 10.97 -0.44
C MET A 19 -28.21 12.00 -0.11
N LEU A 20 -28.29 12.66 1.05
CA LEU A 20 -27.26 13.59 1.52
C LEU A 20 -25.91 12.88 1.74
N LEU A 21 -25.92 11.69 2.32
CA LEU A 21 -24.73 10.86 2.47
C LEU A 21 -24.11 10.53 1.10
N ALA A 22 -24.92 10.16 0.11
CA ALA A 22 -24.44 9.85 -1.24
C ALA A 22 -23.81 11.07 -1.91
N VAL A 23 -24.41 12.26 -1.77
CA VAL A 23 -23.83 13.52 -2.23
C VAL A 23 -22.51 13.80 -1.51
N GLY A 24 -22.43 13.56 -0.21
CA GLY A 24 -21.20 13.65 0.57
C GLY A 24 -20.11 12.71 0.09
N VAL A 25 -20.45 11.45 -0.24
CA VAL A 25 -19.53 10.44 -0.80
C VAL A 25 -18.99 10.91 -2.16
N ILE A 26 -19.86 11.42 -3.03
CA ILE A 26 -19.47 11.97 -4.34
C ILE A 26 -18.58 13.19 -4.17
N GLY A 27 -18.97 14.13 -3.30
CA GLY A 27 -18.21 15.35 -3.01
C GLY A 27 -16.83 15.05 -2.43
N PHE A 28 -16.73 14.09 -1.51
CA PHE A 28 -15.46 13.61 -0.98
C PHE A 28 -14.60 12.97 -2.07
N GLY A 29 -15.19 12.11 -2.92
CA GLY A 29 -14.50 11.50 -4.06
C GLY A 29 -13.94 12.54 -5.04
N LEU A 30 -14.72 13.60 -5.32
CA LEU A 30 -14.30 14.73 -6.16
C LEU A 30 -13.22 15.59 -5.48
N TRP A 31 -13.33 15.86 -4.18
CA TRP A 31 -12.32 16.61 -3.42
C TRP A 31 -10.96 15.89 -3.43
N VAL A 32 -10.95 14.59 -3.14
CA VAL A 32 -9.73 13.75 -3.18
C VAL A 32 -9.15 13.68 -4.59
N SER A 33 -10.01 13.66 -5.61
CA SER A 33 -9.63 13.72 -7.03
C SER A 33 -9.05 15.08 -7.46
N SER A 34 -9.43 16.18 -6.77
CA SER A 34 -9.03 17.55 -7.09
C SER A 34 -7.76 18.01 -6.37
N HIS A 35 -7.60 17.67 -5.09
CA HIS A 35 -6.44 18.11 -4.28
C HIS A 35 -5.12 17.41 -4.63
N HIS A 36 -5.17 16.43 -5.51
CA HIS A 36 -4.05 15.56 -5.78
C HIS A 36 -3.92 15.22 -7.27
N ASP A 37 -2.69 14.94 -7.72
CA ASP A 37 -2.35 14.73 -9.12
C ASP A 37 -3.27 13.73 -9.84
N GLY A 38 -3.36 13.87 -11.18
CA GLY A 38 -4.24 13.07 -12.05
C GLY A 38 -4.19 11.54 -11.84
N CYS A 39 -3.12 11.03 -11.21
CA CYS A 39 -3.00 9.64 -10.80
C CYS A 39 -4.06 9.15 -9.83
N ARG A 40 -4.45 9.99 -8.86
CA ARG A 40 -5.43 9.61 -7.84
C ARG A 40 -6.85 9.52 -8.39
N LYS A 41 -7.13 10.16 -9.54
CA LYS A 41 -8.43 10.07 -10.21
C LYS A 41 -8.85 8.63 -10.53
N SER A 42 -7.90 7.78 -10.93
CA SER A 42 -8.18 6.37 -11.24
C SER A 42 -8.50 5.54 -10.00
N LEU A 43 -7.96 5.91 -8.83
CA LEU A 43 -8.26 5.25 -7.55
C LEU A 43 -9.57 5.74 -6.94
N THR A 44 -9.94 7.00 -7.18
CA THR A 44 -11.19 7.59 -6.63
C THR A 44 -12.42 7.28 -7.48
N LEU A 45 -12.27 6.91 -8.75
CA LEU A 45 -13.39 6.56 -9.64
C LEU A 45 -14.34 5.49 -9.08
N PRO A 46 -13.88 4.35 -8.51
CA PRO A 46 -14.78 3.36 -7.92
C PRO A 46 -15.61 3.91 -6.75
N VAL A 47 -15.07 4.86 -5.98
CA VAL A 47 -15.79 5.50 -4.86
C VAL A 47 -16.89 6.43 -5.38
N ILE A 48 -16.60 7.22 -6.42
CA ILE A 48 -17.58 8.10 -7.07
C ILE A 48 -18.70 7.27 -7.71
N GLY A 49 -18.35 6.17 -8.40
CA GLY A 49 -19.32 5.25 -8.99
C GLY A 49 -20.25 4.62 -7.95
N LEU A 50 -19.70 4.19 -6.81
CA LEU A 50 -20.49 3.67 -5.69
C LEU A 50 -21.45 4.75 -5.13
N GLY A 51 -20.97 5.97 -4.93
CA GLY A 51 -21.79 7.10 -4.47
C GLY A 51 -22.94 7.41 -5.43
N ALA A 52 -22.70 7.39 -6.74
CA ALA A 52 -23.73 7.61 -7.75
C ALA A 52 -24.82 6.53 -7.73
N ILE A 53 -24.44 5.26 -7.59
CA ILE A 53 -25.40 4.14 -7.47
C ILE A 53 -26.26 4.30 -6.22
N ILE A 54 -25.65 4.61 -5.07
CA ILE A 54 -26.37 4.84 -3.81
C ILE A 54 -27.33 6.03 -3.94
N PHE A 55 -26.92 7.09 -4.64
CA PHE A 55 -27.77 8.26 -4.90
C PHE A 55 -29.03 7.88 -5.70
N VAL A 56 -28.87 7.17 -6.82
CA VAL A 56 -30.00 6.73 -7.67
C VAL A 56 -30.98 5.86 -6.87
N ILE A 57 -30.46 4.92 -6.08
CA ILE A 57 -31.31 4.03 -5.26
C ILE A 57 -32.02 4.79 -4.15
N SER A 58 -31.36 5.79 -3.54
CA SER A 58 -31.98 6.66 -2.53
C SER A 58 -33.13 7.48 -3.12
N VAL A 59 -32.98 7.96 -4.37
CA VAL A 59 -34.05 8.66 -5.10
C VAL A 59 -35.24 7.74 -5.32
N ILE A 60 -35.01 6.51 -5.78
CA ILE A 60 -36.07 5.49 -5.97
C ILE A 60 -36.78 5.19 -4.64
N GLY A 61 -36.03 5.00 -3.55
CA GLY A 61 -36.57 4.76 -2.21
C GLY A 61 -37.43 5.92 -1.70
N PHE A 62 -36.97 7.16 -1.92
CA PHE A 62 -37.70 8.37 -1.54
C PHE A 62 -39.03 8.53 -2.30
N PHE A 63 -39.03 8.33 -3.63
CA PHE A 63 -40.26 8.35 -4.43
C PHE A 63 -41.19 7.18 -4.10
N GLY A 64 -40.66 5.99 -3.80
CA GLY A 64 -41.44 4.84 -3.35
C GLY A 64 -42.18 5.07 -2.04
N ALA A 65 -41.52 5.70 -1.07
CA ALA A 65 -42.12 6.08 0.20
C ALA A 65 -43.14 7.23 0.06
N ARG A 66 -42.98 8.13 -0.91
CA ARG A 66 -43.96 9.19 -1.20
C ARG A 66 -45.23 8.67 -1.86
N LYS A 67 -45.10 7.73 -2.80
CA LYS A 67 -46.23 7.18 -3.55
C LYS A 67 -46.93 6.00 -2.85
N ASN A 68 -46.48 5.62 -1.65
CA ASN A 68 -46.95 4.45 -0.89
C ASN A 68 -47.02 3.17 -1.74
N LYS A 69 -46.07 2.99 -2.67
CA LYS A 69 -46.04 1.81 -3.56
C LYS A 69 -45.17 0.72 -2.93
N PRO A 70 -45.75 -0.38 -2.40
CA PRO A 70 -44.97 -1.41 -1.70
C PRO A 70 -43.96 -2.11 -2.60
N VAL A 71 -44.26 -2.24 -3.90
CA VAL A 71 -43.35 -2.82 -4.90
C VAL A 71 -42.04 -2.02 -5.00
N LEU A 72 -42.12 -0.69 -5.02
CA LEU A 72 -40.92 0.16 -5.18
C LEU A 72 -40.05 0.11 -3.92
N LEU A 73 -40.66 -0.03 -2.74
CA LEU A 73 -39.94 -0.23 -1.48
C LEU A 73 -39.27 -1.60 -1.41
N TRP A 74 -39.89 -2.65 -1.98
CA TRP A 74 -39.28 -3.98 -2.10
C TRP A 74 -38.05 -3.98 -3.01
N ILE A 75 -38.17 -3.35 -4.19
CA ILE A 75 -37.03 -3.18 -5.11
C ILE A 75 -35.89 -2.44 -4.40
N TYR A 76 -36.20 -1.36 -3.68
CA TYR A 76 -35.21 -0.62 -2.89
C TYR A 76 -34.48 -1.52 -1.87
N LEU A 77 -35.21 -2.31 -1.07
CA LEU A 77 -34.61 -3.18 -0.05
C LEU A 77 -33.73 -4.28 -0.68
N ILE A 78 -34.17 -4.87 -1.79
CA ILE A 78 -33.40 -5.89 -2.51
C ILE A 78 -32.11 -5.30 -3.09
N MET A 79 -32.19 -4.15 -3.75
CA MET A 79 -31.00 -3.47 -4.30
C MET A 79 -30.01 -3.07 -3.20
N LEU A 80 -30.52 -2.57 -2.07
CA LEU A 80 -29.68 -2.19 -0.93
C LEU A 80 -28.97 -3.41 -0.32
N PHE A 81 -29.64 -4.58 -0.25
CA PHE A 81 -29.00 -5.82 0.19
C PHE A 81 -27.83 -6.23 -0.71
N PHE A 82 -28.02 -6.21 -2.04
CA PHE A 82 -26.93 -6.54 -2.97
C PHE A 82 -25.75 -5.56 -2.87
N ILE A 83 -26.02 -4.28 -2.63
CA ILE A 83 -24.96 -3.28 -2.39
C ILE A 83 -24.20 -3.56 -1.09
N LEU A 84 -24.90 -3.91 -0.01
CA LEU A 84 -24.24 -4.28 1.25
C LEU A 84 -23.32 -5.49 1.06
N VAL A 85 -23.79 -6.52 0.34
CA VAL A 85 -22.98 -7.70 0.00
C VAL A 85 -21.77 -7.31 -0.85
N ALA A 86 -21.95 -6.47 -1.88
CA ALA A 86 -20.86 -6.02 -2.74
C ALA A 86 -19.81 -5.20 -1.96
N ILE A 87 -20.25 -4.27 -1.10
CA ILE A 87 -19.36 -3.47 -0.24
C ILE A 87 -18.61 -4.40 0.74
N LEU A 88 -19.29 -5.39 1.33
CA LEU A 88 -18.66 -6.35 2.23
C LEU A 88 -17.58 -7.18 1.52
N ILE A 89 -17.89 -7.73 0.35
CA ILE A 89 -16.92 -8.51 -0.43
C ILE A 89 -15.71 -7.63 -0.80
N PHE A 90 -15.97 -6.43 -1.32
CA PHE A 90 -14.91 -5.51 -1.70
C PHE A 90 -14.02 -5.10 -0.51
N THR A 91 -14.63 -4.79 0.65
CA THR A 91 -13.88 -4.42 1.86
C THR A 91 -13.01 -5.56 2.35
N VAL A 92 -13.54 -6.78 2.42
CA VAL A 92 -12.76 -7.97 2.81
C VAL A 92 -11.59 -8.19 1.86
N LEU A 93 -11.81 -8.16 0.55
CA LEU A 93 -10.74 -8.29 -0.44
C LEU A 93 -9.69 -7.18 -0.31
N ALA A 94 -10.11 -5.93 -0.09
CA ALA A 94 -9.21 -4.81 0.13
C ALA A 94 -8.34 -5.01 1.38
N PHE A 95 -8.91 -5.50 2.49
CA PHE A 95 -8.14 -5.81 3.70
C PHE A 95 -7.14 -6.95 3.47
N ILE A 96 -7.56 -8.03 2.80
CA ILE A 96 -6.66 -9.15 2.46
C ILE A 96 -5.47 -8.65 1.64
N VAL A 97 -5.73 -7.87 0.60
CA VAL A 97 -4.69 -7.33 -0.29
C VAL A 97 -3.79 -6.31 0.44
N THR A 98 -4.34 -5.57 1.40
CA THR A 98 -3.62 -4.55 2.17
C THR A 98 -3.16 -5.01 3.56
N ASN A 99 -3.16 -6.29 3.89
CA ASN A 99 -2.64 -6.73 5.18
C ASN A 99 -1.09 -6.78 5.17
N ASN A 100 -0.51 -7.35 4.11
CA ASN A 100 0.92 -7.68 4.03
C ASN A 100 1.84 -6.48 3.77
N GLY A 101 3.06 -6.50 4.32
CA GLY A 101 4.09 -5.46 4.14
C GLY A 101 3.96 -4.27 5.09
N SER A 102 4.70 -4.26 6.20
CA SER A 102 4.71 -3.17 7.19
C SER A 102 5.98 -2.30 7.13
N GLY A 103 6.91 -2.67 6.24
CA GLY A 103 8.24 -2.10 6.10
C GLY A 103 9.19 -2.56 7.21
N HIS A 104 10.44 -2.78 6.86
CA HIS A 104 11.50 -3.19 7.77
C HIS A 104 12.18 -1.99 8.41
N HIS A 105 12.45 -2.09 9.71
CA HIS A 105 13.23 -1.09 10.44
C HIS A 105 14.72 -1.35 10.22
N VAL A 106 15.47 -0.28 9.98
CA VAL A 106 16.92 -0.35 9.80
C VAL A 106 17.59 0.46 10.89
N ASN A 107 18.56 -0.15 11.54
CA ASN A 107 19.24 0.46 12.68
C ASN A 107 20.04 1.70 12.26
N GLY A 108 19.84 2.80 13.00
CA GLY A 108 20.42 4.11 12.67
C GLY A 108 19.61 4.92 11.65
N LEU A 109 18.45 4.43 11.19
CA LEU A 109 17.51 5.13 10.31
C LEU A 109 16.12 5.17 10.95
N ARG A 110 15.43 6.32 10.85
CA ARG A 110 14.06 6.47 11.41
C ARG A 110 12.96 6.05 10.43
N PHE A 111 13.24 6.10 9.13
CA PHE A 111 12.31 5.68 8.09
C PHE A 111 12.40 4.17 7.84
N LYS A 112 11.35 3.60 7.24
CA LYS A 112 11.27 2.17 6.95
C LYS A 112 11.76 1.86 5.54
N GLU A 113 12.29 0.66 5.36
CA GLU A 113 12.59 0.08 4.05
C GLU A 113 11.48 -0.87 3.63
N TYR A 114 11.27 -0.99 2.32
CA TYR A 114 10.19 -1.79 1.75
C TYR A 114 10.79 -2.79 0.77
N GLN A 115 10.51 -4.07 0.99
CA GLN A 115 10.89 -5.13 0.07
C GLN A 115 9.67 -5.53 -0.75
N LEU A 116 9.88 -5.80 -2.04
CA LEU A 116 8.78 -6.09 -2.94
C LEU A 116 8.11 -7.44 -2.60
N GLU A 117 8.87 -8.38 -2.08
CA GLU A 117 8.44 -9.73 -1.68
C GLU A 117 7.45 -9.74 -0.50
N ASP A 118 7.40 -8.67 0.29
CA ASP A 118 6.47 -8.55 1.43
C ASP A 118 5.01 -8.32 1.01
N TYR A 119 4.76 -8.01 -0.26
CA TYR A 119 3.44 -7.64 -0.76
C TYR A 119 2.72 -8.83 -1.43
N SER A 120 1.39 -8.71 -1.56
CA SER A 120 0.58 -9.78 -2.15
C SER A 120 0.96 -10.07 -3.61
N SER A 121 0.79 -11.32 -4.04
CA SER A 121 1.06 -11.79 -5.41
C SER A 121 0.34 -10.96 -6.48
N TRP A 122 -0.83 -10.41 -6.15
CA TRP A 122 -1.57 -9.49 -7.02
C TRP A 122 -0.79 -8.20 -7.30
N PHE A 123 -0.22 -7.55 -6.28
CA PHE A 123 0.62 -6.35 -6.46
C PHE A 123 1.86 -6.66 -7.27
N LEU A 124 2.51 -7.80 -7.00
CA LEU A 124 3.67 -8.26 -7.76
C LEU A 124 3.35 -8.39 -9.25
N LYS A 125 2.23 -9.03 -9.61
CA LYS A 125 1.81 -9.20 -11.00
C LYS A 125 1.57 -7.86 -11.70
N GLN A 126 0.94 -6.92 -10.99
CA GLN A 126 0.64 -5.60 -11.54
C GLN A 126 1.88 -4.73 -11.74
N LEU A 127 2.84 -4.81 -10.81
CA LEU A 127 4.08 -4.00 -10.83
C LEU A 127 5.21 -4.64 -11.67
N ASN A 128 5.13 -5.94 -11.95
CA ASN A 128 6.13 -6.62 -12.79
C ASN A 128 5.86 -6.44 -14.29
N ASN A 129 4.63 -6.11 -14.68
CA ASN A 129 4.28 -5.77 -16.05
C ASN A 129 4.88 -4.39 -16.43
N SER A 130 5.75 -4.37 -17.44
CA SER A 130 6.50 -3.16 -17.85
C SER A 130 5.57 -1.99 -18.26
N HIS A 131 4.53 -2.26 -19.04
CA HIS A 131 3.60 -1.22 -19.50
C HIS A 131 2.81 -0.60 -18.33
N ASN A 132 2.33 -1.44 -17.42
CA ASN A 132 1.62 -0.97 -16.22
C ASN A 132 2.54 -0.21 -15.28
N TRP A 133 3.78 -0.67 -15.13
CA TRP A 133 4.78 0.02 -14.31
C TRP A 133 5.11 1.40 -14.86
N GLU A 134 5.35 1.58 -16.16
CA GLU A 134 5.66 2.91 -16.71
C GLU A 134 4.50 3.89 -16.52
N ARG A 135 3.25 3.42 -16.68
CA ARG A 135 2.06 4.23 -16.38
C ARG A 135 1.97 4.59 -14.90
N LEU A 136 2.18 3.64 -13.99
CA LEU A 136 2.16 3.91 -12.54
C LEU A 136 3.30 4.80 -12.08
N LYS A 137 4.51 4.57 -12.59
CA LYS A 137 5.72 5.30 -12.25
C LYS A 137 5.62 6.76 -12.70
N SER A 138 5.27 7.02 -13.96
CA SER A 138 5.11 8.40 -14.47
C SER A 138 4.07 9.21 -13.68
N CYS A 139 3.16 8.51 -13.03
CA CYS A 139 1.99 9.02 -12.33
C CYS A 139 2.23 9.22 -10.82
N LEU A 140 2.97 8.31 -10.17
CA LEU A 140 3.23 8.31 -8.72
C LEU A 140 4.64 8.76 -8.35
N VAL A 141 5.64 8.53 -9.20
CA VAL A 141 7.04 8.79 -8.90
C VAL A 141 7.49 10.06 -9.59
N LYS A 142 7.41 11.18 -8.88
CA LYS A 142 7.88 12.47 -9.40
C LYS A 142 9.38 12.64 -9.20
N SER A 143 10.07 13.04 -10.26
CA SER A 143 11.51 13.30 -10.20
C SER A 143 11.88 14.42 -9.23
N ASN A 144 11.01 15.44 -9.13
CA ASN A 144 11.20 16.58 -8.23
C ASN A 144 11.23 16.19 -6.76
N ASP A 145 10.45 15.19 -6.33
CA ASP A 145 10.44 14.75 -4.93
C ASP A 145 11.84 14.27 -4.52
N CYS A 146 12.46 13.45 -5.35
CA CYS A 146 13.82 12.99 -5.13
C CYS A 146 14.89 14.07 -5.30
N ASN A 147 14.65 15.08 -6.16
CA ASN A 147 15.63 16.14 -6.42
C ASN A 147 15.60 17.24 -5.34
N ASN A 148 14.47 17.40 -4.66
CA ASN A 148 14.31 18.36 -3.57
C ASN A 148 14.79 17.82 -2.21
N LEU A 149 15.07 16.51 -2.09
CA LEU A 149 15.55 15.88 -0.86
C LEU A 149 16.77 16.58 -0.22
N PRO A 150 17.84 16.93 -0.96
CA PRO A 150 18.99 17.65 -0.40
C PRO A 150 18.65 19.07 0.07
N ARG A 151 17.70 19.73 -0.60
CA ARG A 151 17.21 21.06 -0.19
C ARG A 151 16.40 20.97 1.11
N LYS A 152 15.57 19.92 1.23
CA LYS A 152 14.74 19.62 2.40
C LYS A 152 15.58 19.20 3.60
N PHE A 153 16.64 18.43 3.37
CA PHE A 153 17.52 17.90 4.42
C PHE A 153 18.99 18.27 4.16
N LYS A 154 19.42 19.42 4.70
CA LYS A 154 20.79 19.95 4.53
C LYS A 154 21.89 19.08 5.13
N THR A 155 21.59 18.24 6.12
CA THR A 155 22.58 17.46 6.87
C THR A 155 22.22 15.98 6.86
N LEU A 156 23.22 15.11 6.70
CA LEU A 156 23.02 13.65 6.70
C LEU A 156 22.39 13.13 8.00
N LYS A 157 22.74 13.72 9.15
CA LYS A 157 22.10 13.39 10.45
C LYS A 157 20.59 13.66 10.42
N LYS A 158 20.17 14.82 9.89
CA LYS A 158 18.75 15.18 9.76
C LYS A 158 18.03 14.26 8.78
N TYR A 159 18.67 13.91 7.68
CA TYR A 159 18.15 12.96 6.70
C TYR A 159 17.90 11.56 7.31
N LYS A 160 18.86 11.01 8.06
CA LYS A 160 18.72 9.69 8.71
C LYS A 160 17.58 9.65 9.75
N LEU A 161 17.33 10.78 10.41
CA LEU A 161 16.25 10.94 11.40
C LEU A 161 14.92 11.43 10.79
N ALA A 162 14.89 11.69 9.48
CA ALA A 162 13.70 12.20 8.81
C ALA A 162 12.66 11.11 8.58
N LYS A 163 11.39 11.53 8.56
CA LYS A 163 10.28 10.68 8.13
C LYS A 163 10.09 10.86 6.62
N LEU A 164 10.66 9.94 5.84
CA LEU A 164 10.49 9.90 4.39
C LEU A 164 9.14 9.26 4.03
N THR A 165 8.58 9.66 2.90
CA THR A 165 7.46 8.93 2.29
C THR A 165 7.94 7.57 1.74
N PRO A 166 7.05 6.59 1.54
CA PRO A 166 7.47 5.30 0.97
C PRO A 166 8.14 5.41 -0.40
N ILE A 167 7.71 6.38 -1.21
CA ILE A 167 8.30 6.68 -2.52
C ILE A 167 9.70 7.32 -2.35
N GLU A 168 9.84 8.29 -1.44
CA GLU A 168 11.15 8.88 -1.15
C GLU A 168 12.16 7.82 -0.66
N ALA A 169 11.71 6.90 0.20
CA ALA A 169 12.54 5.84 0.78
C ALA A 169 12.92 4.73 -0.22
N GLY A 170 12.01 4.35 -1.13
CA GLY A 170 12.21 3.26 -2.09
C GLY A 170 12.79 3.68 -3.45
N CYS A 171 12.52 4.89 -3.92
CA CYS A 171 12.85 5.31 -5.30
C CYS A 171 14.04 6.28 -5.40
N CYS A 172 14.28 7.09 -4.36
CA CYS A 172 15.27 8.17 -4.43
C CYS A 172 16.69 7.75 -4.04
N ARG A 173 16.84 6.56 -3.46
CA ARG A 173 18.09 6.04 -2.89
C ARG A 173 18.29 4.57 -3.27
N PRO A 174 19.53 4.06 -3.24
CA PRO A 174 19.77 2.63 -3.37
C PRO A 174 19.29 1.89 -2.11
N PRO A 175 18.93 0.60 -2.23
CA PRO A 175 18.66 -0.24 -1.07
C PRO A 175 19.86 -0.27 -0.12
N SER A 176 19.59 -0.23 1.18
CA SER A 176 20.63 -0.31 2.21
C SER A 176 20.27 -1.43 3.18
N GLU A 177 20.91 -2.58 3.13
CA GLU A 177 20.74 -3.50 4.25
C GLU A 177 21.44 -2.94 5.52
N SER A 178 21.09 -3.53 6.67
CA SER A 178 21.39 -3.14 8.05
C SER A 178 22.87 -3.22 8.48
N VAL A 179 23.51 -2.08 8.69
CA VAL A 179 24.85 -1.99 9.33
C VAL A 179 24.95 -2.81 10.62
N THR A 180 23.84 -3.02 11.33
CA THR A 180 23.83 -3.85 12.54
C THR A 180 23.89 -5.35 12.31
N SER A 181 23.47 -5.89 11.16
CA SER A 181 23.70 -7.32 10.89
C SER A 181 25.19 -7.53 10.67
N VAL A 182 25.80 -6.73 9.79
CA VAL A 182 27.23 -6.87 9.47
C VAL A 182 28.11 -6.56 10.68
N ALA A 183 27.83 -5.51 11.46
CA ALA A 183 28.62 -5.17 12.65
C ALA A 183 28.45 -6.20 13.78
N TYR A 184 27.22 -6.66 14.06
CA TYR A 184 26.95 -7.66 15.09
C TYR A 184 27.53 -9.04 14.72
N TYR A 185 27.46 -9.44 13.45
CA TYR A 185 28.05 -10.69 12.96
C TYR A 185 29.58 -10.61 12.75
N CYS A 186 30.14 -9.44 12.39
CA CYS A 186 31.60 -9.23 12.39
C CYS A 186 32.16 -9.20 13.81
N LEU A 187 31.46 -8.59 14.77
CA LEU A 187 31.80 -8.67 16.19
C LEU A 187 31.77 -10.14 16.65
N TYR A 188 30.75 -10.91 16.29
CA TYR A 188 30.68 -12.34 16.62
C TYR A 188 31.80 -13.17 15.97
N ALA A 189 32.17 -12.87 14.72
CA ALA A 189 33.30 -13.49 14.04
C ALA A 189 34.66 -13.11 14.66
N SER A 190 34.75 -11.96 15.33
CA SER A 190 35.94 -11.50 16.08
C SER A 190 36.16 -12.28 17.38
N TYR A 191 35.12 -12.93 17.91
CA TYR A 191 35.19 -13.81 19.09
C TYR A 191 35.60 -15.26 18.75
N LEU A 192 35.65 -15.64 17.45
CA LEU A 192 36.32 -16.88 17.04
C LEU A 192 37.85 -16.67 17.05
N PRO A 193 38.64 -17.68 17.45
CA PRO A 193 40.06 -17.50 17.74
C PRO A 193 40.88 -17.50 16.44
N PHE A 194 40.80 -16.42 15.66
CA PHE A 194 41.69 -16.21 14.53
C PHE A 194 42.22 -14.78 14.52
N LYS A 195 43.55 -14.66 14.65
CA LYS A 195 44.29 -13.39 14.58
C LYS A 195 44.04 -12.70 13.22
N GLN A 196 43.75 -11.40 13.28
CA GLN A 196 43.58 -10.42 12.17
C GLN A 196 42.20 -10.33 11.49
N PRO A 197 41.18 -9.77 12.17
CA PRO A 197 39.79 -9.78 11.67
C PRO A 197 39.45 -8.70 10.63
N PHE A 198 40.19 -7.59 10.52
CA PHE A 198 39.77 -6.49 9.64
C PHE A 198 40.18 -6.63 8.17
N ALA A 199 41.39 -7.13 7.90
CA ALA A 199 41.86 -7.31 6.52
C ALA A 199 41.10 -8.45 5.79
N LEU A 200 40.84 -9.56 6.49
CA LEU A 200 40.21 -10.75 5.90
C LEU A 200 38.74 -10.54 5.49
N CYS A 201 37.97 -9.72 6.21
CA CYS A 201 36.58 -9.45 5.85
C CYS A 201 36.48 -8.60 4.56
N ALA A 202 37.44 -7.69 4.34
CA ALA A 202 37.60 -6.98 3.09
C ALA A 202 38.14 -7.89 1.98
N GLN A 203 39.11 -8.77 2.27
CA GLN A 203 39.66 -9.74 1.30
C GLN A 203 38.61 -10.75 0.80
N MET A 204 37.69 -11.21 1.65
CA MET A 204 36.61 -12.12 1.27
C MET A 204 35.59 -11.49 0.31
N CYS A 205 35.54 -10.16 0.21
CA CYS A 205 34.72 -9.45 -0.78
C CYS A 205 35.44 -9.20 -2.13
N ILE A 206 36.76 -9.40 -2.21
CA ILE A 206 37.59 -9.04 -3.38
C ILE A 206 37.84 -10.24 -4.33
N LEU A 207 37.65 -11.48 -3.88
CA LEU A 207 38.08 -12.68 -4.62
C LEU A 207 37.12 -13.36 -5.64
N PRO A 208 35.96 -12.82 -6.06
CA PRO A 208 35.17 -13.47 -7.13
C PRO A 208 35.79 -13.44 -8.54
N SER A 209 36.72 -12.52 -8.84
CA SER A 209 37.30 -12.36 -10.19
C SER A 209 38.34 -13.43 -10.57
N LEU A 210 38.84 -14.22 -9.62
CA LEU A 210 39.76 -15.35 -9.85
C LEU A 210 39.05 -16.71 -10.05
N LEU A 211 37.74 -16.81 -9.78
CA LEU A 211 36.99 -18.07 -9.82
C LEU A 211 36.07 -18.17 -11.05
N ARG A 212 36.62 -17.94 -12.25
CA ARG A 212 35.89 -18.10 -13.53
C ARG A 212 35.66 -19.57 -13.95
N GLY A 213 35.90 -20.52 -13.05
CA GLY A 213 35.78 -21.96 -13.32
C GLY A 213 35.31 -22.73 -12.08
N VAL A 214 34.03 -22.63 -11.73
CA VAL A 214 33.44 -23.43 -10.64
C VAL A 214 32.35 -24.33 -11.21
N LYS A 215 32.77 -25.43 -11.84
CA LYS A 215 31.91 -26.62 -12.04
C LYS A 215 32.28 -27.78 -11.11
N THR A 216 33.29 -27.64 -10.26
CA THR A 216 33.83 -28.74 -9.44
C THR A 216 34.36 -28.23 -8.09
N TRP A 217 33.48 -27.73 -7.22
CA TRP A 217 33.84 -27.41 -5.82
C TRP A 217 32.88 -27.99 -4.78
N LYS A 218 31.97 -28.89 -5.18
CA LYS A 218 31.02 -29.52 -4.25
C LYS A 218 31.69 -30.45 -3.22
N GLU A 219 32.99 -30.70 -3.30
CA GLU A 219 33.65 -31.76 -2.52
C GLU A 219 34.88 -31.34 -1.71
N LYS A 220 35.25 -30.05 -1.61
CA LYS A 220 36.45 -29.70 -0.83
C LYS A 220 36.43 -28.37 -0.09
N LEU A 221 35.33 -28.11 0.61
CA LEU A 221 35.32 -27.34 1.84
C LEU A 221 34.06 -27.73 2.62
N GLU A 222 34.22 -28.20 3.86
CA GLU A 222 33.11 -28.28 4.82
C GLU A 222 32.65 -26.85 5.18
N ILE A 223 31.91 -26.23 4.27
CA ILE A 223 31.23 -24.97 4.52
C ILE A 223 29.89 -25.33 5.17
N ASN A 224 29.82 -25.23 6.50
CA ASN A 224 28.56 -25.36 7.23
C ASN A 224 27.48 -24.45 6.63
N ALA A 225 26.22 -24.89 6.61
CA ALA A 225 25.07 -24.14 6.06
C ALA A 225 24.98 -22.69 6.60
N VAL A 226 25.43 -22.50 7.84
CA VAL A 226 25.58 -21.21 8.52
C VAL A 226 26.57 -20.27 7.78
N LYS A 227 27.72 -20.79 7.35
CA LYS A 227 28.78 -20.07 6.63
C LYS A 227 28.37 -19.72 5.18
N LEU A 228 27.55 -20.55 4.55
CA LEU A 228 26.92 -20.28 3.25
C LEU A 228 25.88 -19.13 3.32
N LYS A 229 25.10 -19.11 4.40
CA LYS A 229 24.10 -18.06 4.68
C LYS A 229 24.77 -16.69 4.86
N TYR A 230 25.92 -16.63 5.54
CA TYR A 230 26.67 -15.38 5.76
C TYR A 230 27.32 -14.80 4.49
N ILE A 231 27.89 -15.64 3.62
CA ILE A 231 28.41 -15.20 2.31
C ILE A 231 27.28 -14.65 1.42
N THR A 232 26.11 -15.31 1.46
CA THR A 232 24.92 -14.89 0.71
C THR A 232 24.37 -13.54 1.19
N ILE A 233 24.41 -13.28 2.50
CA ILE A 233 24.00 -12.00 3.08
C ILE A 233 24.90 -10.88 2.54
N CYS A 234 26.24 -10.94 2.68
CA CYS A 234 27.15 -9.90 2.18
C CYS A 234 27.05 -9.62 0.67
N LEU A 235 26.61 -10.60 -0.14
CA LEU A 235 26.43 -10.46 -1.59
C LEU A 235 25.23 -9.59 -2.00
N ASN A 236 24.28 -9.26 -1.11
CA ASN A 236 23.07 -8.49 -1.46
C ASN A 236 23.12 -6.98 -1.15
N TRP A 237 24.30 -6.43 -0.84
CA TRP A 237 24.44 -5.05 -0.32
C TRP A 237 24.95 -4.08 -1.39
N CYS A 238 24.29 -2.94 -1.56
CA CYS A 238 24.81 -1.90 -2.46
C CYS A 238 26.00 -1.14 -1.89
N GLY A 239 26.16 -1.08 -0.56
CA GLY A 239 27.34 -0.54 0.15
C GLY A 239 27.75 0.92 -0.15
N TYR A 240 27.01 1.67 -0.97
CA TYR A 240 27.41 3.01 -1.38
C TYR A 240 27.34 4.01 -0.21
N PRO A 241 28.43 4.71 0.15
CA PRO A 241 28.38 5.70 1.21
C PRO A 241 27.60 6.93 0.74
N ALA A 242 26.70 7.41 1.60
CA ALA A 242 25.89 8.60 1.31
C ALA A 242 26.74 9.87 1.49
N VAL A 243 26.96 10.60 0.39
CA VAL A 243 27.61 11.92 0.42
C VAL A 243 26.60 13.00 0.80
N ASN A 244 25.38 12.89 0.26
CA ASN A 244 24.25 13.76 0.57
C ASN A 244 22.92 12.97 0.46
N ALA A 245 21.79 13.58 0.83
CA ALA A 245 20.46 12.95 0.86
C ALA A 245 20.00 12.35 -0.48
N SER A 246 20.63 12.72 -1.60
CA SER A 246 20.30 12.20 -2.94
C SER A 246 21.52 11.83 -3.78
N TYR A 247 22.71 11.77 -3.19
CA TYR A 247 23.95 11.49 -3.90
C TYR A 247 24.81 10.51 -3.09
N TYR A 248 25.23 9.44 -3.74
CA TYR A 248 25.97 8.33 -3.14
C TYR A 248 27.29 8.13 -3.87
N ASP A 249 28.38 7.79 -3.20
CA ASP A 249 29.62 7.52 -3.91
C ASP A 249 29.54 6.13 -4.57
N LEU A 250 29.55 6.12 -5.91
CA LEU A 250 29.49 4.90 -6.73
C LEU A 250 30.88 4.34 -7.06
N SER A 251 31.96 5.03 -6.66
CA SER A 251 33.34 4.60 -6.91
C SER A 251 33.69 3.34 -6.12
N TYR A 252 32.99 3.11 -5.00
CA TYR A 252 33.01 1.85 -4.30
C TYR A 252 32.16 0.84 -5.07
N HIS A 253 32.79 -0.18 -5.64
CA HIS A 253 32.09 -1.31 -6.27
C HIS A 253 32.03 -2.48 -5.28
N PRO A 254 31.05 -2.52 -4.36
CA PRO A 254 30.81 -3.77 -3.67
C PRO A 254 30.34 -4.78 -4.71
N MET A 255 30.80 -6.03 -4.60
CA MET A 255 30.40 -7.13 -5.46
C MET A 255 28.96 -7.57 -5.14
N SER A 256 28.03 -6.63 -5.28
CA SER A 256 26.63 -6.85 -5.02
C SER A 256 26.00 -7.64 -6.16
N ALA A 257 25.50 -8.83 -5.85
CA ALA A 257 24.63 -9.60 -6.71
C ALA A 257 23.22 -8.98 -6.80
N HIS A 258 22.88 -8.03 -5.92
CA HIS A 258 21.55 -7.43 -5.85
C HIS A 258 21.22 -6.61 -7.11
N LYS A 259 20.10 -6.95 -7.74
CA LYS A 259 19.70 -6.38 -9.05
C LYS A 259 19.44 -4.87 -8.97
N ASP A 260 18.91 -4.39 -7.85
CA ASP A 260 18.64 -2.95 -7.67
C ASP A 260 19.92 -2.10 -7.63
N CYS A 261 21.03 -2.61 -7.09
CA CYS A 261 22.30 -1.88 -7.05
C CYS A 261 22.84 -1.61 -8.45
N LYS A 262 22.66 -2.57 -9.37
CA LYS A 262 23.05 -2.44 -10.78
C LYS A 262 22.15 -1.48 -11.56
N ARG A 263 20.89 -1.32 -11.13
CA ARG A 263 19.91 -0.42 -11.76
C ARG A 263 20.02 1.02 -11.25
N TYR A 264 20.53 1.23 -10.04
CA TYR A 264 20.67 2.55 -9.45
C TYR A 264 21.70 3.42 -10.18
N LYS A 265 21.38 4.70 -10.40
CA LYS A 265 22.31 5.72 -10.93
C LYS A 265 22.14 7.07 -10.21
N ASN A 266 23.24 7.81 -10.01
CA ASN A 266 23.22 9.21 -9.50
C ASN A 266 22.71 10.25 -10.53
N SER A 267 21.83 9.85 -11.45
CA SER A 267 21.21 10.77 -12.39
C SER A 267 19.80 11.13 -11.94
N ARG A 268 19.43 12.41 -12.06
CA ARG A 268 18.09 12.93 -11.75
C ARG A 268 16.98 12.21 -12.54
N ALA A 269 17.30 11.68 -13.71
CA ALA A 269 16.34 11.02 -14.59
C ALA A 269 16.13 9.52 -14.30
N VAL A 270 17.08 8.87 -13.61
CA VAL A 270 17.09 7.40 -13.49
C VAL A 270 16.93 6.94 -12.04
N LYS A 271 17.70 7.52 -11.09
CA LYS A 271 17.76 7.12 -9.68
C LYS A 271 17.55 5.61 -9.48
N CYS A 272 16.63 5.20 -8.61
CA CYS A 272 16.16 3.83 -8.48
C CYS A 272 14.76 3.63 -9.07
N TYR A 273 14.36 4.41 -10.08
CA TYR A 273 12.98 4.37 -10.61
C TYR A 273 12.60 3.05 -11.29
N TYR A 274 13.56 2.17 -11.56
CA TYR A 274 13.33 0.83 -12.13
C TYR A 274 13.71 -0.30 -11.16
N CYS A 275 13.98 0.05 -9.89
CA CYS A 275 14.31 -0.91 -8.85
C CYS A 275 13.06 -1.57 -8.27
N ASP A 276 13.22 -2.78 -7.77
CA ASP A 276 12.15 -3.49 -7.07
C ASP A 276 11.86 -2.81 -5.70
N SER A 277 12.87 -2.20 -5.08
CA SER A 277 12.71 -1.30 -3.93
C SER A 277 11.76 -0.11 -4.20
N CYS A 278 11.80 0.44 -5.42
CA CYS A 278 10.90 1.54 -5.81
C CYS A 278 9.47 1.04 -6.05
N LYS A 279 9.33 -0.13 -6.69
CA LYS A 279 8.02 -0.81 -6.81
C LYS A 279 7.41 -1.10 -5.44
N ALA A 280 8.22 -1.52 -4.47
CA ALA A 280 7.78 -1.75 -3.09
C ALA A 280 7.32 -0.46 -2.41
N GLY A 281 8.06 0.65 -2.58
CA GLY A 281 7.65 1.97 -2.11
C GLY A 281 6.31 2.43 -2.70
N VAL A 282 6.10 2.19 -4.00
CA VAL A 282 4.82 2.46 -4.69
C VAL A 282 3.70 1.54 -4.16
N ALA A 283 3.96 0.26 -3.94
CA ALA A 283 3.00 -0.67 -3.35
C ALA A 283 2.56 -0.21 -1.95
N GLN A 284 3.51 0.20 -1.10
CA GLN A 284 3.20 0.75 0.23
C GLN A 284 2.38 2.03 0.15
N TYR A 285 2.72 2.92 -0.78
CA TYR A 285 1.98 4.15 -0.97
C TYR A 285 0.52 3.86 -1.33
N MET A 286 0.29 3.03 -2.35
CA MET A 286 -1.06 2.62 -2.76
C MET A 286 -1.81 1.94 -1.61
N LYS A 287 -1.15 1.03 -0.88
CA LYS A 287 -1.71 0.37 0.30
C LYS A 287 -2.22 1.37 1.34
N THR A 288 -1.46 2.42 1.62
CA THR A 288 -1.83 3.44 2.62
C THR A 288 -3.09 4.19 2.20
N GLU A 289 -3.17 4.59 0.94
CA GLU A 289 -4.35 5.27 0.38
C GLU A 289 -5.57 4.33 0.37
N TRP A 290 -5.38 3.05 0.00
CA TRP A 290 -6.45 2.05 -0.05
C TRP A 290 -6.99 1.73 1.35
N ARG A 291 -6.15 1.79 2.40
CA ARG A 291 -6.61 1.63 3.79
C ARG A 291 -7.56 2.75 4.21
N VAL A 292 -7.32 3.99 3.80
CA VAL A 292 -8.25 5.10 4.08
C VAL A 292 -9.60 4.84 3.42
N VAL A 293 -9.60 4.41 2.16
CA VAL A 293 -10.84 4.03 1.44
C VAL A 293 -11.53 2.84 2.10
N ALA A 294 -10.79 1.83 2.55
CA ALA A 294 -11.34 0.68 3.26
C ALA A 294 -12.01 1.08 4.58
N ILE A 295 -11.38 1.95 5.38
CA ILE A 295 -11.97 2.49 6.62
C ILE A 295 -13.27 3.24 6.31
N PHE A 296 -13.25 4.10 5.30
CA PHE A 296 -14.45 4.82 4.86
C PHE A 296 -15.57 3.87 4.45
N ASN A 297 -15.25 2.83 3.66
CA ASN A 297 -16.22 1.82 3.23
C ASN A 297 -16.79 1.01 4.41
N VAL A 298 -16.01 0.75 5.47
CA VAL A 298 -16.51 0.09 6.68
C VAL A 298 -17.54 0.98 7.39
N VAL A 299 -17.25 2.29 7.54
CA VAL A 299 -18.21 3.24 8.12
C VAL A 299 -19.49 3.30 7.28
N LEU A 300 -19.34 3.39 5.95
CA LEU A 300 -20.47 3.38 5.02
C LEU A 300 -21.30 2.09 5.14
N PHE A 301 -20.66 0.93 5.23
CA PHE A 301 -21.31 -0.37 5.41
C PHE A 301 -22.14 -0.42 6.70
N VAL A 302 -21.60 0.06 7.82
CA VAL A 302 -22.32 0.10 9.10
C VAL A 302 -23.55 1.00 9.00
N LEU A 303 -23.41 2.20 8.43
CA LEU A 303 -24.52 3.13 8.24
C LEU A 303 -25.63 2.52 7.36
N LEU A 304 -25.26 1.99 6.19
CA LEU A 304 -26.21 1.35 5.27
C LEU A 304 -26.87 0.11 5.88
N SER A 305 -26.17 -0.64 6.72
CA SER A 305 -26.72 -1.80 7.44
C SER A 305 -27.82 -1.35 8.42
N ILE A 306 -27.57 -0.31 9.22
CA ILE A 306 -28.58 0.27 10.12
C ILE A 306 -29.82 0.69 9.33
N ILE A 307 -29.62 1.39 8.20
CA ILE A 307 -30.70 1.82 7.30
C ILE A 307 -31.50 0.63 6.78
N TYR A 308 -30.82 -0.44 6.35
CA TYR A 308 -31.46 -1.66 5.87
C TYR A 308 -32.29 -2.33 6.97
N PHE A 309 -31.76 -2.46 8.19
CA PHE A 309 -32.49 -3.04 9.32
C PHE A 309 -33.73 -2.22 9.68
N VAL A 310 -33.60 -0.89 9.80
CA VAL A 310 -34.74 -0.02 10.09
C VAL A 310 -35.79 -0.08 8.98
N GLY A 311 -35.37 -0.10 7.71
CA GLY A 311 -36.27 -0.27 6.56
C GLY A 311 -37.04 -1.60 6.60
N CYS A 312 -36.37 -2.70 6.96
CA CYS A 312 -36.99 -4.00 7.14
C CYS A 312 -38.00 -4.01 8.31
N CYS A 313 -37.63 -3.44 9.47
CA CYS A 313 -38.48 -3.34 10.65
C CYS A 313 -39.74 -2.50 10.37
N ALA A 314 -39.58 -1.32 9.76
CA ALA A 314 -40.68 -0.43 9.41
C ALA A 314 -41.65 -1.13 8.44
N ARG A 315 -41.13 -1.88 7.46
CA ARG A 315 -41.97 -2.66 6.53
C ARG A 315 -42.70 -3.81 7.22
N ARG A 316 -42.01 -4.57 8.09
CA ARG A 316 -42.62 -5.68 8.83
C ARG A 316 -43.76 -5.19 9.72
N ASN A 317 -43.60 -4.04 10.36
CA ASN A 317 -44.64 -3.41 11.16
C ASN A 317 -45.83 -2.95 10.31
N ALA A 318 -45.58 -2.35 9.15
CA ALA A 318 -46.65 -1.97 8.22
C ALA A 318 -47.45 -3.19 7.70
N ALA A 319 -46.77 -4.30 7.38
CA ALA A 319 -47.41 -5.54 6.95
C ALA A 319 -48.28 -6.17 8.05
N ARG A 320 -47.79 -6.21 9.31
CA ARG A 320 -48.58 -6.69 10.45
C ARG A 320 -49.84 -5.86 10.69
N SER A 321 -49.72 -4.53 10.63
CA SER A 321 -50.88 -3.63 10.82
C SER A 321 -51.97 -3.78 9.75
N HIS A 322 -51.65 -4.36 8.59
CA HIS A 322 -52.62 -4.70 7.55
C HIS A 322 -53.34 -6.02 7.83
N LEU A 323 -52.64 -7.00 8.43
CA LEU A 323 -53.21 -8.29 8.83
C LEU A 323 -54.11 -8.14 10.06
N ASP A 324 -53.75 -7.30 11.05
CA ASP A 324 -54.58 -7.06 12.24
C ASP A 324 -55.91 -6.32 11.93
N LYS A 325 -56.07 -5.84 10.69
CA LYS A 325 -57.24 -5.06 10.24
C LYS A 325 -58.26 -5.92 9.48
N TYR A 326 -57.97 -7.19 9.25
CA TYR A 326 -58.78 -8.16 8.52
C TYR A 326 -59.01 -9.38 9.39
#